data_AF-Q48204-F1
#
_entry.id   AF-Q48204-F1
#
_cell.length_a   1.000
_cell.length_b   1.000
_cell.length_c   1.000
_cell.angle_alpha   90.00
_cell.angle_beta   90.00
_cell.angle_gamma   90.00
#
_symmetry.space_group_name_H-M   'P 1'
#
loop_
_entity.id
_entity.type
_entity.pdbx_description
1 polymer ?
#
loop_
_entity_poly.entity_id
_entity_poly.type
_entity_poly.pdbx_seq_one_letter_code
_entity_poly.pdbx_strand_id
1 'polypeptide(L)'
;ATNVEVRDKNNQSLGSALPNGIPMIDFSVVDVNKRIGTLVDPQYIVSVKHAHKHINDFYFGHYNGHRDVSDDENKYSVVTQNNVKPNEDWHVDKRLDDYNMPRLNKFVTEVAPTTPTLAGDDLETYKDKEKYPSFVRVGAGTQFVYEKGSYYVEKTTRNNDIKFLDEAYRYAIGGTPYEGINIDPSQSKKGLIGFGDSRENHVIDAKTLLSQDPLTNYGVLGDSGSPLFAFDKQQNKWVFIGPYTYWAGYGKKSWQEWNIYKKDFADNIKKRDNAEAVPFSTSEYHWTNTTNHQSEIKNTDHTITVTLPSDPNRLVNFQQKEHLQTGQNVTFDDSTNNGKGTLILDDHINQGAGGLFFKGNYEVKGKTDDITWVGGGIDVAEGKEVVWKVHNPEKDHLAKIGKGTLIVEGKGNNKGSLKVGDGTVVLKQQTNGSGEHAFASVGIVSGRSTVVLNDDKQVDPNSIYFGFRGG
;
A
#
# COMPACT_ATOMS: atom_id res chain seq x y z
N ALA A 1 11.14 -12.81 14.40
CA ALA A 1 11.46 -14.17 14.90
C ALA A 1 12.16 -14.97 13.81
N THR A 2 13.06 -15.88 14.16
CA THR A 2 13.78 -16.80 13.25
C THR A 2 13.69 -18.21 13.84
N ASN A 3 13.80 -19.25 13.00
CA ASN A 3 13.87 -20.66 13.43
C ASN A 3 12.68 -21.09 14.32
N VAL A 4 11.47 -20.68 13.94
CA VAL A 4 10.25 -20.95 14.70
C VAL A 4 9.81 -22.39 14.47
N GLU A 5 9.98 -23.27 15.45
CA GLU A 5 9.54 -24.68 15.38
C GLU A 5 8.02 -24.77 15.23
N VAL A 6 7.56 -25.65 14.35
CA VAL A 6 6.15 -26.03 14.20
C VAL A 6 6.00 -27.49 14.60
N ARG A 7 4.98 -27.77 15.40
CA ARG A 7 4.65 -29.13 15.87
C ARG A 7 3.26 -29.51 15.43
N ASP A 8 3.07 -30.79 15.13
CA ASP A 8 1.76 -31.33 14.82
C ASP A 8 0.86 -31.43 16.08
N LYS A 9 -0.39 -31.87 15.90
CA LYS A 9 -1.34 -32.05 17.00
C LYS A 9 -0.95 -33.13 18.01
N ASN A 10 0.01 -34.00 17.68
CA ASN A 10 0.59 -35.00 18.56
C ASN A 10 1.92 -34.54 19.18
N ASN A 11 2.24 -33.24 19.05
CA ASN A 11 3.45 -32.61 19.56
C ASN A 11 4.75 -33.13 18.92
N GLN A 12 4.68 -33.75 17.73
CA GLN A 12 5.83 -34.16 16.93
C GLN A 12 6.35 -32.96 16.13
N SER A 13 7.67 -32.79 16.11
CA SER A 13 8.31 -31.69 15.36
C SER A 13 8.15 -31.90 13.86
N LEU A 14 7.71 -30.85 13.16
CA LEU A 14 7.71 -30.77 11.69
C LEU A 14 8.92 -29.99 11.17
N GLY A 15 9.82 -29.55 12.05
CA GLY A 15 10.90 -28.62 11.74
C GLY A 15 10.49 -27.16 11.95
N SER A 16 11.19 -26.23 11.28
CA SER A 16 10.91 -24.79 11.38
C SER A 16 9.94 -24.32 10.30
N ALA A 17 9.11 -23.32 10.60
CA ALA A 17 8.16 -22.72 9.67
C ALA A 17 8.81 -22.12 8.41
N LEU A 18 10.07 -21.72 8.52
CA LEU A 18 10.90 -21.16 7.46
C LEU A 18 12.30 -21.80 7.51
N PRO A 19 13.05 -21.80 6.40
CA PRO A 19 14.44 -22.23 6.39
C PRO A 19 15.29 -21.49 7.43
N ASN A 20 16.34 -22.17 7.92
CA ASN A 20 17.18 -21.69 9.00
C ASN A 20 17.74 -20.28 8.73
N GLY A 21 17.61 -19.39 9.71
CA GLY A 21 18.11 -18.01 9.66
C GLY A 21 17.21 -17.01 8.93
N ILE A 22 16.15 -17.44 8.24
CA ILE A 22 15.23 -16.53 7.56
C ILE A 22 14.25 -15.92 8.59
N PRO A 23 14.17 -14.57 8.69
CA PRO A 23 13.24 -13.92 9.60
C PRO A 23 11.80 -14.02 9.11
N MET A 24 10.84 -14.08 10.04
CA MET A 24 9.42 -13.93 9.72
C MET A 24 9.15 -12.59 9.02
N ILE A 25 8.37 -12.62 7.95
CA ILE A 25 7.95 -11.42 7.21
C ILE A 25 6.99 -10.55 8.02
N ASP A 26 7.02 -9.25 7.77
CA ASP A 26 5.96 -8.33 8.19
C ASP A 26 4.79 -8.32 7.19
N PHE A 27 3.71 -9.02 7.52
CA PHE A 27 2.50 -9.05 6.69
C PHE A 27 1.62 -7.80 6.79
N SER A 28 1.99 -6.80 7.59
CA SER A 28 1.17 -5.59 7.78
C SER A 28 1.07 -4.73 6.51
N VAL A 29 1.92 -4.99 5.51
CA VAL A 29 1.86 -4.40 4.16
C VAL A 29 0.68 -4.90 3.33
N VAL A 30 -0.06 -5.90 3.83
CA VAL A 30 -1.23 -6.49 3.17
C VAL A 30 -2.49 -6.04 3.89
N ASP A 31 -3.52 -5.66 3.14
CA ASP A 31 -4.74 -5.12 3.73
C ASP A 31 -5.41 -6.05 4.75
N VAL A 32 -6.00 -5.48 5.78
CA VAL A 32 -6.44 -6.22 6.97
C VAL A 32 -7.80 -6.89 6.85
N ASN A 33 -8.52 -6.75 5.73
CA ASN A 33 -9.86 -7.31 5.60
C ASN A 33 -9.90 -8.43 4.56
N LYS A 34 -9.37 -8.16 3.37
CA LYS A 34 -9.50 -9.02 2.19
C LYS A 34 -8.20 -9.74 1.84
N ARG A 35 -7.05 -9.15 2.20
CA ARG A 35 -5.70 -9.60 1.79
C ARG A 35 -5.54 -9.71 0.28
N ILE A 36 -6.13 -8.78 -0.45
CA ILE A 36 -6.03 -8.69 -1.91
C ILE A 36 -5.32 -7.41 -2.36
N GLY A 37 -4.98 -6.50 -1.44
CA GLY A 37 -4.20 -5.30 -1.73
C GLY A 37 -2.87 -5.31 -0.97
N THR A 38 -1.76 -5.30 -1.70
CA THR A 38 -0.41 -5.26 -1.11
C THR A 38 0.26 -3.92 -1.38
N LEU A 39 0.66 -3.21 -0.34
CA LEU A 39 1.26 -1.88 -0.40
C LEU A 39 2.70 -1.93 -0.91
N VAL A 40 2.93 -1.46 -2.14
CA VAL A 40 4.25 -1.47 -2.81
C VAL A 40 4.89 -0.08 -2.94
N ASP A 41 4.10 0.95 -2.69
CA ASP A 41 4.48 2.37 -2.66
C ASP A 41 3.55 3.07 -1.66
N PRO A 42 3.93 4.18 -1.01
CA PRO A 42 3.08 4.80 0.02
C PRO A 42 1.67 5.13 -0.45
N GLN A 43 1.43 5.26 -1.76
CA GLN A 43 0.12 5.54 -2.31
C GLN A 43 -0.41 4.45 -3.28
N TYR A 44 0.28 3.32 -3.46
CA TYR A 44 -0.14 2.32 -4.42
C TYR A 44 -0.09 0.91 -3.85
N ILE A 45 -1.15 0.16 -4.16
CA ILE A 45 -1.22 -1.27 -3.92
C ILE A 45 -1.14 -2.03 -5.23
N VAL A 46 -0.87 -3.33 -5.16
CA VAL A 46 -0.95 -4.26 -6.30
C VAL A 46 -1.99 -5.33 -6.02
N SER A 47 -2.78 -5.66 -7.04
CA SER A 47 -3.78 -6.73 -7.03
C SER A 47 -4.00 -7.29 -8.45
N VAL A 48 -5.07 -8.06 -8.63
CA VAL A 48 -5.54 -8.59 -9.93
C VAL A 48 -6.81 -7.89 -10.38
N LYS A 49 -6.94 -7.65 -11.69
CA LYS A 49 -8.09 -6.89 -12.23
C LYS A 49 -9.40 -7.65 -12.15
N HIS A 50 -9.40 -8.99 -12.22
CA HIS A 50 -10.65 -9.73 -12.14
C HIS A 50 -11.34 -9.62 -10.77
N ALA A 51 -10.61 -9.19 -9.73
CA ALA A 51 -11.14 -8.86 -8.42
C ALA A 51 -11.73 -7.45 -8.33
N HIS A 52 -11.88 -6.71 -9.45
CA HIS A 52 -12.28 -5.29 -9.51
C HIS A 52 -13.46 -4.88 -8.60
N LYS A 53 -14.43 -5.76 -8.37
CA LYS A 53 -15.59 -5.50 -7.49
C LYS A 53 -15.22 -5.31 -6.02
N HIS A 54 -14.05 -5.82 -5.61
CA HIS A 54 -13.53 -5.74 -4.25
C HIS A 54 -12.40 -4.71 -4.10
N ILE A 55 -12.01 -4.03 -5.18
CA ILE A 55 -10.95 -3.01 -5.21
C ILE A 55 -11.59 -1.63 -5.00
N ASN A 56 -11.92 -1.35 -3.73
CA ASN A 56 -12.62 -0.14 -3.32
C ASN A 56 -11.94 0.55 -2.12
N ASP A 57 -12.11 0.01 -0.92
CA ASP A 57 -11.56 0.51 0.31
C ASP A 57 -10.61 -0.55 0.90
N PHE A 58 -9.45 -0.11 1.37
CA PHE A 58 -8.43 -0.93 1.98
C PHE A 58 -8.09 -0.37 3.36
N TYR A 59 -7.68 -1.26 4.26
CA TYR A 59 -7.41 -0.91 5.65
C TYR A 59 -6.04 -1.48 5.99
N PHE A 60 -5.17 -0.69 6.62
CA PHE A 60 -3.81 -1.12 6.98
C PHE A 60 -3.59 -1.03 8.49
N GLY A 61 -2.61 -1.79 9.00
CA GLY A 61 -2.29 -1.80 10.43
C GLY A 61 -3.24 -2.67 11.26
N HIS A 62 -4.05 -2.06 12.13
CA HIS A 62 -4.93 -2.81 13.03
C HIS A 62 -6.18 -3.33 12.31
N TYR A 63 -6.78 -4.41 12.83
CA TYR A 63 -8.07 -4.89 12.38
C TYR A 63 -9.20 -3.92 12.75
N ASN A 64 -10.21 -3.86 11.90
CA ASN A 64 -11.43 -3.08 12.14
C ASN A 64 -12.14 -3.57 13.42
N GLY A 65 -12.78 -2.66 14.13
CA GLY A 65 -13.40 -2.88 15.44
C GLY A 65 -12.46 -2.63 16.63
N HIS A 66 -11.36 -1.89 16.43
CA HIS A 66 -10.51 -1.47 17.54
C HIS A 66 -11.27 -0.52 18.48
N ARG A 67 -11.12 -0.68 19.80
CA ARG A 67 -11.90 0.11 20.78
C ARG A 67 -11.45 1.55 20.90
N ASP A 68 -10.16 1.79 20.70
CA ASP A 68 -9.53 3.09 20.99
C ASP A 68 -9.35 3.98 19.75
N VAL A 69 -9.56 3.43 18.54
CA VAL A 69 -9.32 4.12 17.27
C VAL A 69 -10.43 3.72 16.30
N SER A 70 -11.05 4.71 15.64
CA SER A 70 -12.12 4.48 14.66
C SER A 70 -11.60 3.74 13.43
N ASP A 71 -12.44 2.89 12.83
CA ASP A 71 -12.14 2.19 11.57
C ASP A 71 -11.89 3.16 10.40
N ASP A 72 -12.39 4.39 10.49
CA ASP A 72 -12.13 5.41 9.46
C ASP A 72 -10.68 5.90 9.49
N GLU A 73 -9.97 5.76 10.62
CA GLU A 73 -8.61 6.27 10.76
C GLU A 73 -7.62 5.49 9.92
N ASN A 74 -7.78 4.18 9.75
CA ASN A 74 -6.85 3.35 8.97
C ASN A 74 -7.38 2.99 7.58
N LYS A 75 -8.42 3.68 7.11
CA LYS A 75 -9.09 3.46 5.83
C LYS A 75 -8.45 4.24 4.68
N TYR A 76 -8.33 3.59 3.53
CA TYR A 76 -7.80 4.14 2.29
C TYR A 76 -8.71 3.77 1.11
N SER A 77 -9.14 4.76 0.34
CA SER A 77 -10.04 4.56 -0.81
C SER A 77 -9.28 4.59 -2.13
N VAL A 78 -9.64 3.70 -3.05
CA VAL A 78 -9.03 3.59 -4.38
C VAL A 78 -9.61 4.62 -5.34
N VAL A 79 -8.80 5.60 -5.72
CA VAL A 79 -9.21 6.66 -6.66
C VAL A 79 -9.18 6.23 -8.12
N THR A 80 -8.30 5.28 -8.46
CA THR A 80 -8.25 4.63 -9.76
C THR A 80 -7.60 3.26 -9.62
N GLN A 81 -8.13 2.24 -10.31
CA GLN A 81 -7.61 0.87 -10.20
C GLN A 81 -6.32 0.65 -11.00
N ASN A 82 -6.10 1.42 -12.07
CA ASN A 82 -5.01 1.21 -13.02
C ASN A 82 -4.94 -0.25 -13.48
N ASN A 83 -6.01 -0.71 -14.13
CA ASN A 83 -6.06 -2.06 -14.69
C ASN A 83 -5.15 -2.19 -15.93
N VAL A 84 -4.44 -3.31 -16.05
CA VAL A 84 -3.77 -3.67 -17.31
C VAL A 84 -4.83 -3.98 -18.36
N LYS A 85 -4.75 -3.27 -19.50
CA LYS A 85 -5.72 -3.33 -20.60
C LYS A 85 -7.16 -3.20 -20.06
N PRO A 86 -7.54 -2.00 -19.56
CA PRO A 86 -8.80 -1.81 -18.84
C PRO A 86 -10.06 -2.06 -19.69
N ASN A 87 -9.93 -2.05 -21.01
CA ASN A 87 -11.02 -2.31 -21.96
C ASN A 87 -11.19 -3.81 -22.29
N GLU A 88 -10.38 -4.69 -21.68
CA GLU A 88 -10.44 -6.14 -21.90
C GLU A 88 -10.86 -6.87 -20.63
N ASP A 89 -11.95 -7.64 -20.74
CA ASP A 89 -12.40 -8.55 -19.70
C ASP A 89 -11.36 -9.63 -19.40
N TRP A 90 -11.43 -10.18 -18.19
CA TRP A 90 -10.57 -11.29 -17.78
C TRP A 90 -10.89 -12.56 -18.58
N HIS A 91 -9.84 -13.27 -19.01
CA HIS A 91 -9.93 -14.58 -19.65
C HIS A 91 -8.77 -15.47 -19.17
N VAL A 92 -9.02 -16.78 -19.04
CA VAL A 92 -8.03 -17.77 -18.57
C VAL A 92 -6.76 -17.83 -19.43
N ASP A 93 -6.84 -17.47 -20.71
CA ASP A 93 -5.69 -17.43 -21.62
C ASP A 93 -4.91 -16.10 -21.57
N LYS A 94 -5.42 -15.11 -20.82
CA LYS A 94 -4.86 -13.76 -20.70
C LYS A 94 -4.44 -13.44 -19.27
N ARG A 95 -3.93 -14.43 -18.54
CA ARG A 95 -3.57 -14.30 -17.11
C ARG A 95 -2.52 -13.23 -16.86
N LEU A 96 -1.62 -13.01 -17.82
CA LEU A 96 -0.64 -11.93 -17.76
C LEU A 96 -1.25 -10.54 -17.64
N ASP A 97 -2.40 -10.32 -18.30
CA ASP A 97 -3.14 -9.06 -18.28
C ASP A 97 -4.01 -8.94 -17.02
N ASP A 98 -4.12 -10.00 -16.22
CA ASP A 98 -4.86 -10.01 -14.97
C ASP A 98 -4.06 -9.36 -13.84
N TYR A 99 -3.94 -8.04 -13.92
CA TYR A 99 -3.11 -7.24 -13.02
C TYR A 99 -3.65 -5.83 -12.92
N ASN A 100 -3.53 -5.23 -11.74
CA ASN A 100 -3.75 -3.81 -11.55
C ASN A 100 -2.84 -3.23 -10.46
N MET A 101 -2.66 -1.92 -10.48
CA MET A 101 -1.90 -1.19 -9.47
C MET A 101 -2.70 0.00 -8.94
N PRO A 102 -3.72 -0.24 -8.08
CA PRO A 102 -4.61 0.80 -7.62
C PRO A 102 -3.89 1.94 -6.89
N ARG A 103 -4.27 3.18 -7.20
CA ARG A 103 -3.84 4.37 -6.48
C ARG A 103 -4.81 4.67 -5.34
N LEU A 104 -4.27 4.93 -4.16
CA LEU A 104 -5.01 5.30 -2.96
C LEU A 104 -5.17 6.82 -2.88
N ASN A 105 -6.22 7.27 -2.20
CA ASN A 105 -6.49 8.69 -2.01
C ASN A 105 -5.49 9.40 -1.10
N LYS A 106 -4.91 8.68 -0.14
CA LYS A 106 -3.98 9.19 0.87
C LYS A 106 -2.73 8.30 0.94
N PHE A 107 -1.63 8.85 1.46
CA PHE A 107 -0.45 8.08 1.81
C PHE A 107 -0.75 7.18 3.00
N VAL A 108 -0.40 5.90 2.86
CA VAL A 108 -0.51 4.93 3.96
C VAL A 108 0.54 5.24 5.02
N THR A 109 0.08 5.36 6.27
CA THR A 109 0.91 5.84 7.39
C THR A 109 1.31 4.72 8.34
N GLU A 110 0.49 3.67 8.47
CA GLU A 110 0.60 2.59 9.46
C GLU A 110 1.76 1.64 9.19
N VAL A 111 2.23 1.56 7.95
CA VAL A 111 3.24 0.60 7.54
C VAL A 111 4.10 1.17 6.42
N ALA A 112 5.39 0.83 6.41
CA ALA A 112 6.26 1.10 5.27
C ALA A 112 5.92 0.14 4.11
N PRO A 113 5.87 0.60 2.85
CA PRO A 113 5.62 -0.29 1.72
C PRO A 113 6.67 -1.40 1.60
N THR A 114 6.24 -2.57 1.13
CA THR A 114 7.18 -3.65 0.82
C THR A 114 7.99 -3.32 -0.44
N THR A 115 9.23 -3.81 -0.52
CA THR A 115 10.01 -3.71 -1.78
C THR A 115 9.48 -4.74 -2.78
N PRO A 116 9.06 -4.35 -4.00
CA PRO A 116 8.79 -5.30 -5.07
C PRO A 116 10.07 -5.93 -5.62
N THR A 117 9.95 -7.11 -6.23
CA THR A 117 11.05 -7.71 -6.99
C THR A 117 11.43 -6.81 -8.18
N LEU A 118 12.75 -6.63 -8.35
CA LEU A 118 13.35 -5.96 -9.52
C LEU A 118 14.21 -6.92 -10.34
N ALA A 119 14.13 -8.23 -10.06
CA ALA A 119 14.94 -9.24 -10.73
C ALA A 119 14.42 -9.62 -12.13
N GLY A 120 13.36 -8.95 -12.60
CA GLY A 120 12.72 -9.22 -13.88
C GLY A 120 11.55 -10.19 -13.76
N ASP A 121 10.98 -10.53 -14.91
CA ASP A 121 9.75 -11.31 -15.04
C ASP A 121 9.99 -12.75 -15.51
N ASP A 122 11.24 -13.19 -15.63
CA ASP A 122 11.57 -14.57 -16.01
C ASP A 122 11.37 -15.53 -14.84
N LEU A 123 10.55 -16.56 -15.03
CA LEU A 123 10.34 -17.66 -14.09
C LEU A 123 11.66 -18.29 -13.62
N GLU A 124 12.63 -18.49 -14.51
CA GLU A 124 13.87 -19.20 -14.19
C GLU A 124 14.71 -18.43 -13.16
N THR A 125 14.58 -17.10 -13.11
CA THR A 125 15.20 -16.24 -12.07
C THR A 125 14.81 -16.68 -10.66
N TYR A 126 13.56 -17.08 -10.46
CA TYR A 126 13.02 -17.41 -9.14
C TYR A 126 13.29 -18.86 -8.73
N LYS A 127 13.84 -19.70 -9.62
CA LYS A 127 14.25 -21.08 -9.31
C LYS A 127 15.61 -21.17 -8.64
N ASP A 128 16.40 -20.11 -8.68
CA ASP A 128 17.69 -20.07 -8.00
C ASP A 128 17.47 -20.06 -6.47
N LYS A 129 17.57 -21.24 -5.86
CA LYS A 129 17.41 -21.44 -4.41
C LYS A 129 18.53 -20.79 -3.59
N GLU A 130 19.68 -20.50 -4.19
CA GLU A 130 20.73 -19.74 -3.49
C GLU A 130 20.36 -18.27 -3.35
N LYS A 131 19.63 -17.71 -4.32
CA LYS A 131 19.09 -16.36 -4.22
C LYS A 131 17.75 -16.28 -3.50
N TYR A 132 16.82 -17.17 -3.82
CA TYR A 132 15.45 -17.22 -3.28
C TYR A 132 15.18 -18.53 -2.55
N PRO A 133 15.70 -18.70 -1.32
CA PRO A 133 15.56 -19.94 -0.57
C PRO A 133 14.14 -20.20 -0.03
N SER A 134 13.26 -19.20 0.02
CA SER A 134 11.94 -19.33 0.63
C SER A 134 10.91 -18.41 0.00
N PHE A 135 9.67 -18.91 -0.10
CA PHE A 135 8.50 -18.14 -0.52
C PHE A 135 7.40 -18.25 0.53
N VAL A 136 6.65 -17.17 0.73
CA VAL A 136 5.49 -17.14 1.63
C VAL A 136 4.35 -16.38 1.00
N ARG A 137 3.13 -16.73 1.38
CA ARG A 137 1.91 -16.06 0.94
C ARG A 137 0.95 -15.89 2.11
N VAL A 138 0.05 -14.93 1.99
CA VAL A 138 -1.06 -14.72 2.94
C VAL A 138 -2.30 -14.30 2.18
N GLY A 139 -3.47 -14.80 2.58
CA GLY A 139 -4.74 -14.41 1.98
C GLY A 139 -5.93 -14.69 2.87
N ALA A 140 -7.09 -14.21 2.44
CA ALA A 140 -8.36 -14.42 3.12
C ALA A 140 -9.39 -14.99 2.13
N GLY A 141 -8.99 -15.97 1.31
CA GLY A 141 -9.95 -16.73 0.51
C GLY A 141 -10.92 -17.55 1.36
N THR A 142 -11.77 -18.34 0.71
CA THR A 142 -12.63 -19.30 1.40
C THR A 142 -11.77 -20.30 2.17
N GLN A 143 -12.11 -20.54 3.43
CA GLN A 143 -11.22 -21.24 4.35
C GLN A 143 -11.58 -22.72 4.44
N PHE A 144 -10.57 -23.57 4.29
CA PHE A 144 -10.72 -25.02 4.32
C PHE A 144 -9.65 -25.68 5.18
N VAL A 145 -9.95 -26.88 5.66
CA VAL A 145 -8.95 -27.85 6.13
C VAL A 145 -9.08 -29.16 5.38
N TYR A 146 -7.98 -29.90 5.29
CA TYR A 146 -8.01 -31.27 4.80
C TYR A 146 -8.80 -32.16 5.78
N GLU A 147 -9.76 -32.90 5.25
CA GLU A 147 -10.52 -33.91 6.00
C GLU A 147 -10.88 -35.05 5.04
N LYS A 148 -10.23 -36.21 5.20
CA LYS A 148 -10.41 -37.35 4.31
C LYS A 148 -11.86 -37.84 4.29
N GLY A 149 -12.44 -38.00 3.11
CA GLY A 149 -13.82 -38.44 2.90
C GLY A 149 -14.87 -37.32 2.97
N SER A 150 -14.50 -36.13 3.46
CA SER A 150 -15.37 -34.95 3.40
C SER A 150 -15.45 -34.40 1.98
N TYR A 151 -16.46 -33.58 1.72
CA TYR A 151 -16.58 -32.90 0.44
C TYR A 151 -17.19 -31.52 0.59
N TYR A 152 -16.83 -30.65 -0.35
CA TYR A 152 -17.41 -29.34 -0.55
C TYR A 152 -18.07 -29.27 -1.93
N VAL A 153 -19.30 -28.75 -1.99
CA VAL A 153 -20.00 -28.54 -3.26
C VAL A 153 -19.83 -27.08 -3.65
N GLU A 154 -19.07 -26.84 -4.72
CA GLU A 154 -19.01 -25.54 -5.36
C GLU A 154 -19.90 -25.54 -6.60
N LYS A 155 -20.94 -24.70 -6.60
CA LYS A 155 -22.00 -24.72 -7.62
C LYS A 155 -22.60 -26.12 -7.76
N THR A 156 -22.23 -26.87 -8.79
CA THR A 156 -22.69 -28.24 -9.05
C THR A 156 -21.58 -29.29 -8.93
N THR A 157 -20.35 -28.88 -8.60
CA THR A 157 -19.17 -29.75 -8.57
C THR A 157 -18.87 -30.19 -7.14
N ARG A 158 -18.82 -31.52 -6.92
CA ARG A 158 -18.39 -32.12 -5.65
C ARG A 158 -16.87 -32.24 -5.61
N ASN A 159 -16.25 -31.61 -4.63
CA ASN A 159 -14.80 -31.61 -4.43
C ASN A 159 -14.47 -32.34 -3.12
N ASN A 160 -13.74 -33.45 -3.23
CA ASN A 160 -13.47 -34.33 -2.09
C ASN A 160 -12.23 -33.92 -1.28
N ASP A 161 -12.15 -34.46 -0.06
CA ASP A 161 -11.08 -34.38 0.93
C ASP A 161 -10.81 -32.97 1.48
N ILE A 162 -11.82 -32.11 1.44
CA ILE A 162 -11.80 -30.76 2.01
C ILE A 162 -13.05 -30.50 2.82
N LYS A 163 -12.86 -29.80 3.94
CA LYS A 163 -13.92 -29.35 4.84
C LYS A 163 -13.93 -27.82 4.89
N PHE A 164 -15.06 -27.24 4.52
CA PHE A 164 -15.30 -25.80 4.63
C PHE A 164 -15.29 -25.37 6.11
N LEU A 165 -14.62 -24.24 6.38
CA LEU A 165 -14.59 -23.61 7.70
C LEU A 165 -15.32 -22.28 7.71
N ASP A 166 -15.01 -21.40 6.75
CA ASP A 166 -15.59 -20.07 6.70
C ASP A 166 -15.52 -19.48 5.29
N GLU A 167 -16.36 -18.48 5.04
CA GLU A 167 -16.40 -17.73 3.80
C GLU A 167 -15.14 -16.88 3.59
N ALA A 168 -14.94 -16.43 2.34
CA ALA A 168 -13.87 -15.49 2.04
C ALA A 168 -14.01 -14.16 2.81
N TYR A 169 -12.88 -13.51 3.04
CA TYR A 169 -12.70 -12.20 3.65
C TYR A 169 -13.15 -12.11 5.12
N ARG A 170 -13.02 -13.22 5.86
CA ARG A 170 -13.32 -13.30 7.30
C ARG A 170 -12.07 -13.24 8.16
N TYR A 171 -11.07 -14.05 7.84
CA TYR A 171 -9.76 -14.06 8.50
C TYR A 171 -8.68 -14.49 7.52
N ALA A 172 -7.42 -14.24 7.89
CA ALA A 172 -6.27 -14.54 7.05
C ALA A 172 -5.64 -15.89 7.42
N ILE A 173 -5.16 -16.62 6.41
CA ILE A 173 -4.23 -17.75 6.58
C ILE A 173 -2.96 -17.43 5.79
N GLY A 174 -1.81 -17.54 6.47
CA GLY A 174 -0.46 -17.40 5.89
C GLY A 174 0.29 -18.73 5.90
N GLY A 175 1.26 -18.89 5.00
CA GLY A 175 1.98 -20.16 4.83
C GLY A 175 2.94 -20.15 3.62
N THR A 176 3.50 -21.31 3.30
CA THR A 176 4.33 -21.52 2.11
C THR A 176 3.47 -21.99 0.93
N PRO A 177 3.79 -21.61 -0.33
CA PRO A 177 3.17 -22.23 -1.51
C PRO A 177 3.68 -23.66 -1.71
N TYR A 178 3.17 -24.36 -2.72
CA TYR A 178 3.69 -25.69 -3.11
C TYR A 178 5.18 -25.67 -3.50
N GLU A 179 5.85 -26.82 -3.40
CA GLU A 179 7.21 -27.00 -3.90
C GLU A 179 7.19 -27.10 -5.43
N GLY A 180 8.34 -26.83 -6.04
CA GLY A 180 8.51 -26.93 -7.49
C GLY A 180 7.93 -25.72 -8.22
N ILE A 181 8.81 -24.82 -8.65
CA ILE A 181 8.42 -23.67 -9.45
C ILE A 181 8.20 -24.10 -10.90
N ASN A 182 6.96 -24.03 -11.36
CA ASN A 182 6.55 -24.43 -12.70
C ASN A 182 5.46 -23.50 -13.23
N ILE A 183 5.28 -23.52 -14.55
CA ILE A 183 4.19 -22.80 -15.21
C ILE A 183 3.33 -23.79 -15.99
N ASP A 184 2.05 -23.46 -16.12
CA ASP A 184 1.16 -24.14 -17.05
C ASP A 184 1.78 -24.11 -18.47
N PRO A 185 1.91 -25.26 -19.16
CA PRO A 185 2.52 -25.33 -20.49
C PRO A 185 1.85 -24.45 -21.54
N SER A 186 0.58 -24.05 -21.33
CA SER A 186 -0.15 -23.13 -22.21
C SER A 186 0.29 -21.67 -22.06
N GLN A 187 1.05 -21.33 -21.01
CA GLN A 187 1.47 -19.96 -20.72
C GLN A 187 2.94 -19.70 -20.99
N SER A 188 3.25 -18.41 -21.12
CA SER A 188 4.62 -17.91 -21.15
C SER A 188 5.31 -18.11 -19.80
N LYS A 189 6.61 -18.43 -19.83
CA LYS A 189 7.49 -18.39 -18.65
C LYS A 189 7.81 -16.95 -18.20
N LYS A 190 7.40 -15.93 -18.96
CA LYS A 190 7.58 -14.53 -18.59
C LYS A 190 6.31 -13.98 -17.95
N GLY A 191 6.47 -13.28 -16.83
CA GLY A 191 5.43 -12.51 -16.15
C GLY A 191 4.54 -13.31 -15.21
N LEU A 192 4.69 -14.63 -15.12
CA LEU A 192 3.94 -15.49 -14.21
C LEU A 192 4.91 -16.41 -13.46
N ILE A 193 4.55 -16.72 -12.21
CA ILE A 193 5.23 -17.72 -11.39
C ILE A 193 4.21 -18.67 -10.82
N GLY A 194 4.42 -19.98 -11.00
CA GLY A 194 3.57 -21.00 -10.42
C GLY A 194 4.33 -22.01 -9.59
N PHE A 195 3.59 -22.72 -8.75
CA PHE A 195 4.09 -23.70 -7.78
C PHE A 195 3.25 -24.98 -7.85
N GLY A 196 3.90 -26.15 -7.86
CA GLY A 196 3.28 -27.45 -8.13
C GLY A 196 3.28 -27.83 -9.62
N ASP A 197 2.40 -28.72 -10.07
CA ASP A 197 2.28 -29.12 -11.49
C ASP A 197 0.82 -29.16 -11.95
N SER A 198 0.48 -28.37 -12.98
CA SER A 198 -0.89 -28.27 -13.51
C SER A 198 -1.28 -29.46 -14.41
N ARG A 199 -0.30 -30.20 -14.93
CA ARG A 199 -0.47 -31.35 -15.82
C ARG A 199 -0.81 -32.63 -15.09
N GLU A 200 -0.55 -32.67 -13.79
CA GLU A 200 -0.87 -33.83 -12.97
C GLU A 200 -2.39 -34.03 -12.97
N ASN A 201 -2.81 -34.97 -13.81
CA ASN A 201 -4.21 -35.30 -14.07
C ASN A 201 -4.76 -36.30 -13.04
N HIS A 202 -3.94 -36.68 -12.06
CA HIS A 202 -4.32 -37.53 -10.95
C HIS A 202 -4.34 -36.69 -9.66
N VAL A 203 -5.32 -36.95 -8.80
CA VAL A 203 -5.35 -36.43 -7.44
C VAL A 203 -4.12 -36.98 -6.73
N ILE A 204 -3.01 -36.24 -6.72
CA ILE A 204 -2.03 -36.43 -5.65
C ILE A 204 -2.82 -36.24 -4.36
N ASP A 205 -2.65 -37.15 -3.41
CA ASP A 205 -3.26 -37.03 -2.09
C ASP A 205 -2.99 -35.61 -1.58
N ALA A 206 -4.04 -34.79 -1.47
CA ALA A 206 -3.93 -33.40 -1.06
C ALA A 206 -3.22 -33.29 0.29
N LYS A 207 -3.32 -34.35 1.13
CA LYS A 207 -2.56 -34.45 2.36
C LYS A 207 -1.06 -34.39 2.13
N THR A 208 -0.54 -35.10 1.12
CA THR A 208 0.89 -35.12 0.78
C THR A 208 1.36 -33.74 0.34
N LEU A 209 0.65 -33.09 -0.58
CA LEU A 209 1.00 -31.74 -1.03
C LEU A 209 0.89 -30.72 0.10
N LEU A 210 -0.12 -30.81 0.96
CA LEU A 210 -0.28 -29.92 2.11
C LEU A 210 0.69 -30.22 3.27
N SER A 211 1.50 -31.28 3.17
CA SER A 211 2.47 -31.67 4.21
C SER A 211 3.92 -31.64 3.72
N GLN A 212 4.21 -31.01 2.57
CA GLN A 212 5.58 -30.82 2.07
C GLN A 212 6.39 -29.89 2.99
N ASP A 213 5.73 -28.90 3.62
CA ASP A 213 6.27 -27.97 4.61
C ASP A 213 5.32 -27.92 5.80
N PRO A 214 5.77 -27.40 6.97
CA PRO A 214 4.92 -27.36 8.16
C PRO A 214 3.64 -26.52 8.01
N LEU A 215 3.64 -25.52 7.13
CA LEU A 215 2.55 -24.56 6.94
C LEU A 215 2.23 -24.36 5.45
N THR A 216 2.19 -25.44 4.67
CA THR A 216 1.84 -25.36 3.25
C THR A 216 0.39 -24.93 3.04
N ASN A 217 0.19 -23.97 2.15
CA ASN A 217 -1.12 -23.47 1.75
C ASN A 217 -1.39 -23.77 0.27
N TYR A 218 -2.67 -24.00 -0.03
CA TYR A 218 -3.24 -24.00 -1.37
C TYR A 218 -4.26 -22.87 -1.48
N GLY A 219 -3.94 -21.83 -2.25
CA GLY A 219 -4.85 -20.73 -2.53
C GLY A 219 -6.08 -21.19 -3.32
N VAL A 220 -7.25 -20.64 -2.99
CA VAL A 220 -8.53 -21.02 -3.58
C VAL A 220 -9.37 -19.79 -3.93
N LEU A 221 -10.68 -19.96 -4.20
CA LEU A 221 -11.54 -18.80 -4.47
C LEU A 221 -11.50 -17.79 -3.31
N GLY A 222 -11.43 -16.52 -3.67
CA GLY A 222 -11.26 -15.40 -2.73
C GLY A 222 -9.80 -15.10 -2.38
N ASP A 223 -8.83 -15.99 -2.69
CA ASP A 223 -7.40 -15.64 -2.58
C ASP A 223 -6.89 -14.83 -3.78
N SER A 224 -7.68 -14.69 -4.85
CA SER A 224 -7.33 -13.87 -6.01
C SER A 224 -6.91 -12.45 -5.61
N GLY A 225 -5.73 -12.01 -6.04
CA GLY A 225 -5.14 -10.72 -5.67
C GLY A 225 -4.17 -10.79 -4.50
N SER A 226 -4.19 -11.88 -3.73
CA SER A 226 -3.36 -12.02 -2.54
C SER A 226 -1.86 -12.20 -2.85
N PRO A 227 -0.96 -11.69 -2.00
CA PRO A 227 0.45 -11.62 -2.32
C PRO A 227 1.21 -12.93 -2.18
N LEU A 228 2.22 -13.07 -3.03
CA LEU A 228 3.39 -13.92 -2.85
C LEU A 228 4.61 -13.03 -2.52
N PHE A 229 5.43 -13.50 -1.60
CA PHE A 229 6.72 -12.91 -1.25
C PHE A 229 7.83 -13.95 -1.37
N ALA A 230 9.04 -13.51 -1.68
CA ALA A 230 10.25 -14.32 -1.61
C ALA A 230 11.26 -13.67 -0.67
N PHE A 231 12.05 -14.47 0.03
CA PHE A 231 13.21 -13.97 0.74
C PHE A 231 14.37 -13.85 -0.26
N ASP A 232 14.83 -12.64 -0.55
CA ASP A 232 16.03 -12.42 -1.36
C ASP A 232 17.24 -12.45 -0.44
N LYS A 233 18.04 -13.52 -0.53
CA LYS A 233 19.23 -13.74 0.31
C LYS A 233 20.34 -12.73 0.02
N GLN A 234 20.43 -12.21 -1.20
CA GLN A 234 21.44 -11.20 -1.57
C GLN A 234 21.09 -9.83 -0.96
N GLN A 235 19.81 -9.48 -0.93
CA GLN A 235 19.33 -8.25 -0.30
C GLN A 235 19.05 -8.41 1.21
N ASN A 236 19.09 -9.64 1.73
CA ASN A 236 18.75 -10.02 3.10
C ASN A 236 17.39 -9.46 3.56
N LYS A 237 16.36 -9.56 2.70
CA LYS A 237 15.01 -9.06 3.00
C LYS A 237 13.94 -9.82 2.21
N TRP A 238 12.71 -9.72 2.68
CA TRP A 238 11.54 -10.13 1.92
C TRP A 238 11.24 -9.13 0.80
N VAL A 239 10.92 -9.66 -0.39
CA VAL A 239 10.48 -8.89 -1.55
C VAL A 239 9.11 -9.40 -2.01
N PHE A 240 8.25 -8.47 -2.44
CA PHE A 240 6.96 -8.80 -3.03
C PHE A 240 7.16 -9.30 -4.46
N ILE A 241 6.61 -10.47 -4.77
CA ILE A 241 6.73 -11.10 -6.08
C ILE A 241 5.54 -10.75 -6.96
N GLY A 242 4.32 -10.87 -6.45
CA GLY A 242 3.14 -10.69 -7.29
C GLY A 242 1.82 -11.09 -6.61
N PRO A 243 0.67 -10.68 -7.15
CA PRO A 243 -0.64 -11.09 -6.66
C PRO A 243 -1.13 -12.40 -7.30
N TYR A 244 -1.94 -13.17 -6.56
CA TYR A 244 -2.46 -14.47 -6.97
C TYR A 244 -3.45 -14.33 -8.11
N THR A 245 -3.24 -15.04 -9.21
CA THR A 245 -4.03 -14.88 -10.44
C THR A 245 -4.79 -16.15 -10.82
N TYR A 246 -4.22 -17.33 -10.58
CA TYR A 246 -4.82 -18.56 -11.07
C TYR A 246 -4.38 -19.82 -10.30
N TRP A 247 -5.05 -20.94 -10.55
CA TRP A 247 -4.93 -22.16 -9.76
C TRP A 247 -5.51 -23.38 -10.48
N ALA A 248 -5.22 -24.59 -9.98
CA ALA A 248 -5.69 -25.86 -10.57
C ALA A 248 -7.14 -26.26 -10.19
N GLY A 249 -7.82 -25.44 -9.38
CA GLY A 249 -9.18 -25.70 -8.91
C GLY A 249 -9.27 -26.68 -7.73
N TYR A 250 -10.47 -26.80 -7.14
CA TYR A 250 -10.74 -27.70 -6.03
C TYR A 250 -10.67 -29.20 -6.39
N GLY A 251 -10.78 -29.54 -7.67
CA GLY A 251 -10.68 -30.93 -8.13
C GLY A 251 -9.24 -31.45 -8.01
N LYS A 252 -8.32 -30.84 -8.78
CA LYS A 252 -6.92 -31.26 -8.88
C LYS A 252 -6.08 -30.91 -7.65
N LYS A 253 -6.24 -29.69 -7.13
CA LYS A 253 -5.47 -29.15 -5.99
C LYS A 253 -3.94 -29.22 -6.14
N SER A 254 -3.42 -29.20 -7.36
CA SER A 254 -2.03 -29.54 -7.65
C SER A 254 -1.12 -28.36 -7.99
N TRP A 255 -1.67 -27.17 -8.28
CA TRP A 255 -0.89 -26.04 -8.75
C TRP A 255 -1.52 -24.67 -8.50
N GLN A 256 -0.66 -23.66 -8.33
CA GLN A 256 -0.97 -22.29 -7.88
C GLN A 256 -0.17 -21.27 -8.71
N GLU A 257 -0.71 -20.10 -9.05
CA GLU A 257 -0.04 -19.11 -9.92
C GLU A 257 -0.22 -17.66 -9.45
N TRP A 258 0.87 -16.90 -9.51
CA TRP A 258 0.93 -15.46 -9.24
C TRP A 258 1.44 -14.71 -10.47
N ASN A 259 0.96 -13.48 -10.65
CA ASN A 259 1.39 -12.58 -11.71
C ASN A 259 2.58 -11.74 -11.21
N ILE A 260 3.75 -11.86 -11.83
CA ILE A 260 4.97 -11.19 -11.34
C ILE A 260 4.80 -9.65 -11.46
N TYR A 261 5.27 -8.93 -10.44
CA TYR A 261 5.25 -7.47 -10.36
C TYR A 261 5.79 -6.82 -11.65
N LYS A 262 5.02 -5.86 -12.18
CA LYS A 262 5.29 -5.23 -13.48
C LYS A 262 5.95 -3.86 -13.31
N LYS A 263 7.28 -3.84 -13.23
CA LYS A 263 8.06 -2.61 -13.01
C LYS A 263 7.74 -1.49 -14.02
N ASP A 264 7.80 -1.79 -15.32
CA ASP A 264 7.58 -0.75 -16.35
C ASP A 264 6.13 -0.21 -16.33
N PHE A 265 5.16 -1.07 -15.98
CA PHE A 265 3.78 -0.64 -15.79
C PHE A 265 3.65 0.31 -14.59
N ALA A 266 4.29 -0.01 -13.47
CA ALA A 266 4.34 0.85 -12.29
C ALA A 266 5.02 2.19 -12.58
N ASP A 267 6.14 2.18 -13.31
CA ASP A 267 6.86 3.41 -13.69
C ASP A 267 6.02 4.30 -14.60
N ASN A 268 5.26 3.73 -15.54
CA ASN A 268 4.35 4.48 -16.40
C ASN A 268 3.21 5.13 -15.61
N ILE A 269 2.63 4.42 -14.64
CA ILE A 269 1.60 4.99 -13.75
C ILE A 269 2.20 6.14 -12.94
N LYS A 270 3.35 5.92 -12.31
CA LYS A 270 4.03 6.94 -11.52
C LYS A 270 4.37 8.16 -12.38
N LYS A 271 4.88 7.98 -13.61
CA LYS A 271 5.16 9.09 -14.52
C LYS A 271 3.91 9.91 -14.85
N ARG A 272 2.76 9.25 -15.07
CA ARG A 272 1.47 9.94 -15.31
C ARG A 272 1.02 10.74 -14.08
N ASP A 273 1.16 10.15 -12.91
CA ASP A 273 0.61 10.68 -11.65
C ASP A 273 1.53 11.72 -10.98
N ASN A 274 2.69 12.05 -11.56
CA ASN A 274 3.57 13.13 -11.12
C ASN A 274 3.57 14.29 -12.13
N ALA A 275 3.57 15.52 -11.63
CA ALA A 275 3.92 16.71 -12.42
C ALA A 275 5.45 16.75 -12.65
N GLU A 276 5.90 17.71 -13.47
CA GLU A 276 7.33 18.03 -13.53
C GLU A 276 7.84 18.44 -12.14
N ALA A 277 9.08 18.05 -11.82
CA ALA A 277 9.67 18.42 -10.54
C ALA A 277 9.89 19.94 -10.48
N VAL A 278 9.57 20.54 -9.34
CA VAL A 278 9.86 21.94 -9.05
C VAL A 278 11.34 22.02 -8.67
N PRO A 279 12.20 22.67 -9.48
CA PRO A 279 13.61 22.77 -9.17
C PRO A 279 13.84 23.70 -7.98
N PHE A 280 14.97 23.54 -7.31
CA PHE A 280 15.38 24.46 -6.25
C PHE A 280 15.49 25.90 -6.76
N SER A 281 14.95 26.84 -6.00
CA SER A 281 15.18 28.28 -6.16
C SER A 281 15.12 28.98 -4.81
N THR A 282 15.91 30.04 -4.66
CA THR A 282 15.81 30.98 -3.53
C THR A 282 14.70 32.01 -3.74
N SER A 283 14.20 32.17 -4.97
CA SER A 283 13.05 33.01 -5.28
C SER A 283 11.76 32.29 -4.88
N GLU A 284 10.81 33.03 -4.32
CA GLU A 284 9.54 32.46 -3.89
C GLU A 284 8.75 31.88 -5.08
N TYR A 285 8.25 30.66 -4.92
CA TYR A 285 7.26 30.07 -5.81
C TYR A 285 5.86 30.45 -5.34
N HIS A 286 5.00 30.84 -6.27
CA HIS A 286 3.57 31.04 -6.05
C HIS A 286 2.78 29.88 -6.65
N TRP A 287 1.81 29.35 -5.90
CA TRP A 287 0.89 28.31 -6.34
C TRP A 287 -0.51 28.89 -6.51
N THR A 288 -0.97 28.96 -7.76
CA THR A 288 -2.27 29.54 -8.13
C THR A 288 -3.14 28.52 -8.85
N ASN A 289 -4.45 28.58 -8.64
CA ASN A 289 -5.38 27.78 -9.43
C ASN A 289 -5.52 28.39 -10.83
N THR A 290 -5.63 27.53 -11.84
CA THR A 290 -5.91 27.92 -13.22
C THR A 290 -7.19 27.24 -13.72
N THR A 291 -7.48 27.33 -15.02
CA THR A 291 -8.68 26.73 -15.61
C THR A 291 -8.48 25.23 -15.87
N ASN A 292 -9.56 24.53 -16.22
CA ASN A 292 -9.51 23.13 -16.69
C ASN A 292 -8.86 22.13 -15.71
N HIS A 293 -9.13 22.27 -14.41
CA HIS A 293 -8.57 21.38 -13.37
C HIS A 293 -7.04 21.40 -13.36
N GLN A 294 -6.45 22.58 -13.51
CA GLN A 294 -5.00 22.78 -13.42
C GLN A 294 -4.67 23.86 -12.39
N SER A 295 -3.40 23.88 -12.01
CA SER A 295 -2.77 24.93 -11.21
C SER A 295 -1.33 25.12 -11.68
N GLU A 296 -0.71 26.23 -11.30
CA GLU A 296 0.67 26.53 -11.63
C GLU A 296 1.48 26.82 -10.38
N ILE A 297 2.66 26.20 -10.27
CA ILE A 297 3.70 26.57 -9.30
C ILE A 297 4.76 27.36 -10.07
N LYS A 298 4.89 28.64 -9.78
CA LYS A 298 5.63 29.58 -10.63
C LYS A 298 6.52 30.54 -9.86
N ASN A 299 7.69 30.80 -10.39
CA ASN A 299 8.51 31.97 -10.06
C ASN A 299 8.95 32.68 -11.36
N THR A 300 9.96 33.55 -11.29
CA THR A 300 10.47 34.28 -12.47
C THR A 300 11.07 33.38 -13.53
N ASP A 301 11.61 32.23 -13.14
CA ASP A 301 12.45 31.40 -14.00
C ASP A 301 11.77 30.09 -14.43
N HIS A 302 10.79 29.62 -13.67
CA HIS A 302 10.13 28.34 -13.86
C HIS A 302 8.61 28.46 -13.71
N THR A 303 7.88 27.66 -14.49
CA THR A 303 6.42 27.48 -14.37
C THR A 303 6.14 25.99 -14.50
N ILE A 304 5.59 25.40 -13.44
CA ILE A 304 5.25 23.98 -13.38
C ILE A 304 3.73 23.88 -13.34
N THR A 305 3.14 23.26 -14.36
CA THR A 305 1.70 22.96 -14.36
C THR A 305 1.42 21.69 -13.57
N VAL A 306 0.47 21.76 -12.65
CA VAL A 306 0.02 20.63 -11.84
C VAL A 306 -1.45 20.35 -12.15
N THR A 307 -1.73 19.13 -12.61
CA THR A 307 -3.12 18.69 -12.82
C THR A 307 -3.80 18.44 -11.46
N LEU A 308 -4.98 19.01 -11.27
CA LEU A 308 -5.84 18.87 -10.10
C LEU A 308 -6.97 17.84 -10.39
N PRO A 309 -7.72 17.37 -9.37
CA PRO A 309 -8.84 16.46 -9.59
C PRO A 309 -9.95 17.06 -10.45
N SER A 310 -10.59 16.20 -11.24
CA SER A 310 -11.73 16.53 -12.09
C SER A 310 -13.00 16.96 -11.34
N ASP A 311 -13.12 16.63 -10.05
CA ASP A 311 -14.20 17.11 -9.17
C ASP A 311 -13.58 17.76 -7.92
N PRO A 312 -13.46 19.10 -7.90
CA PRO A 312 -12.81 19.82 -6.82
C PRO A 312 -13.65 19.89 -5.53
N ASN A 313 -14.94 19.53 -5.59
CA ASN A 313 -15.84 19.59 -4.44
C ASN A 313 -15.74 18.37 -3.53
N ARG A 314 -15.01 17.33 -3.95
CA ARG A 314 -14.75 16.14 -3.14
C ARG A 314 -13.34 16.22 -2.57
N LEU A 315 -13.25 16.09 -1.24
CA LEU A 315 -11.99 16.24 -0.52
C LEU A 315 -11.00 15.13 -0.91
N VAL A 316 -11.38 13.84 -0.87
CA VAL A 316 -10.45 12.73 -1.21
C VAL A 316 -11.11 11.35 -1.44
N ASN A 317 -12.44 11.19 -1.53
CA ASN A 317 -13.03 9.85 -1.77
C ASN A 317 -13.54 9.71 -3.20
N PHE A 318 -12.76 9.01 -4.03
CA PHE A 318 -13.12 8.73 -5.41
C PHE A 318 -13.17 7.23 -5.64
N GLN A 319 -14.27 6.75 -6.23
CA GLN A 319 -14.26 5.54 -7.06
C GLN A 319 -14.61 6.03 -8.46
N GLN A 320 -13.61 6.20 -9.31
CA GLN A 320 -13.82 6.71 -10.66
C GLN A 320 -13.48 5.66 -11.71
N LYS A 321 -13.99 5.88 -12.94
CA LYS A 321 -13.57 5.12 -14.12
C LYS A 321 -12.06 5.30 -14.33
N GLU A 322 -11.45 4.31 -14.97
CA GLU A 322 -10.03 4.33 -15.35
C GLU A 322 -9.62 5.68 -15.97
N HIS A 323 -8.45 6.17 -15.56
CA HIS A 323 -7.76 7.31 -16.17
C HIS A 323 -8.42 8.71 -16.07
N LEU A 324 -9.40 8.92 -15.18
CA LEU A 324 -9.80 10.29 -14.85
C LEU A 324 -8.74 11.01 -14.01
N GLN A 325 -8.69 12.34 -14.13
CA GLN A 325 -7.75 13.18 -13.39
C GLN A 325 -8.06 13.10 -11.90
N THR A 326 -7.14 12.48 -11.14
CA THR A 326 -7.22 12.32 -9.68
C THR A 326 -6.32 13.30 -8.93
N GLY A 327 -5.60 14.18 -9.66
CA GLY A 327 -4.60 15.08 -9.12
C GLY A 327 -3.17 14.50 -9.21
N GLN A 328 -2.22 15.32 -9.64
CA GLN A 328 -0.81 14.94 -9.76
C GLN A 328 -0.04 15.24 -8.47
N ASN A 329 0.95 14.41 -8.19
CA ASN A 329 1.94 14.66 -7.16
C ASN A 329 2.93 15.74 -7.61
N VAL A 330 3.53 16.44 -6.65
CA VAL A 330 4.58 17.44 -6.90
C VAL A 330 5.82 17.08 -6.08
N THR A 331 6.96 17.02 -6.75
CA THR A 331 8.27 16.88 -6.09
C THR A 331 9.02 18.20 -6.12
N PHE A 332 9.42 18.69 -4.95
CA PHE A 332 10.33 19.81 -4.81
C PHE A 332 11.75 19.27 -4.73
N ASP A 333 12.48 19.33 -5.84
CA ASP A 333 13.82 18.77 -5.96
C ASP A 333 14.88 19.79 -5.53
N ASP A 334 15.36 19.60 -4.31
CA ASP A 334 16.49 20.32 -3.74
C ASP A 334 17.45 19.33 -3.06
N SER A 335 17.66 18.19 -3.72
CA SER A 335 18.53 17.12 -3.24
C SER A 335 20.02 17.50 -3.21
N THR A 336 20.40 18.55 -3.96
CA THR A 336 21.81 18.96 -4.16
C THR A 336 22.19 20.24 -3.43
N ASN A 337 21.23 21.00 -2.89
CA ASN A 337 21.53 22.21 -2.13
C ASN A 337 21.03 22.10 -0.69
N ASN A 338 21.67 22.87 0.19
CA ASN A 338 21.26 23.04 1.58
C ASN A 338 20.50 24.36 1.78
N GLY A 339 19.96 24.91 0.68
CA GLY A 339 19.15 26.11 0.72
C GLY A 339 17.78 25.86 1.34
N LYS A 340 17.00 26.93 1.45
CA LYS A 340 15.60 26.88 1.88
C LYS A 340 14.75 27.56 0.82
N GLY A 341 13.89 26.79 0.16
CA GLY A 341 12.90 27.32 -0.77
C GLY A 341 11.66 27.85 -0.05
N THR A 342 10.85 28.63 -0.75
CA THR A 342 9.57 29.14 -0.22
C THR A 342 8.47 28.93 -1.24
N LEU A 343 7.35 28.34 -0.81
CA LEU A 343 6.12 28.15 -1.57
C LEU A 343 5.00 28.95 -0.94
N ILE A 344 4.36 29.81 -1.72
CA ILE A 344 3.21 30.63 -1.33
C ILE A 344 1.99 30.11 -2.06
N LEU A 345 0.99 29.62 -1.33
CA LEU A 345 -0.32 29.32 -1.91
C LEU A 345 -1.12 30.62 -2.00
N ASP A 346 -1.50 31.01 -3.22
CA ASP A 346 -2.32 32.20 -3.45
C ASP A 346 -3.82 31.93 -3.25
N ASP A 347 -4.23 30.65 -3.35
CA ASP A 347 -5.60 30.16 -3.18
C ASP A 347 -5.63 28.88 -2.34
N HIS A 348 -6.83 28.46 -1.92
CA HIS A 348 -7.04 27.10 -1.41
C HIS A 348 -6.72 26.06 -2.50
N ILE A 349 -5.95 25.03 -2.15
CA ILE A 349 -5.55 23.98 -3.08
C ILE A 349 -6.19 22.66 -2.68
N ASN A 350 -7.06 22.12 -3.54
CA ASN A 350 -7.47 20.72 -3.50
C ASN A 350 -6.70 19.94 -4.55
N GLN A 351 -5.67 19.23 -4.13
CA GLN A 351 -4.81 18.41 -4.97
C GLN A 351 -5.36 16.99 -5.19
N GLY A 352 -6.53 16.66 -4.63
CA GLY A 352 -7.13 15.33 -4.73
C GLY A 352 -6.21 14.26 -4.14
N ALA A 353 -5.86 13.25 -4.95
CA ALA A 353 -4.86 12.25 -4.60
C ALA A 353 -3.41 12.70 -4.83
N GLY A 354 -3.16 13.89 -5.38
CA GLY A 354 -1.81 14.44 -5.50
C GLY A 354 -1.18 14.74 -4.14
N GLY A 355 0.02 14.25 -3.90
CA GLY A 355 0.81 14.48 -2.69
C GLY A 355 2.07 15.31 -2.95
N LEU A 356 2.66 15.83 -1.88
CA LEU A 356 3.87 16.66 -1.91
C LEU A 356 5.08 15.87 -1.43
N PHE A 357 6.17 15.94 -2.20
CA PHE A 357 7.44 15.30 -1.88
C PHE A 357 8.54 16.36 -1.78
N PHE A 358 9.04 16.61 -0.57
CA PHE A 358 10.10 17.58 -0.33
C PHE A 358 11.45 16.89 -0.23
N LYS A 359 12.33 17.13 -1.21
CA LYS A 359 13.71 16.62 -1.22
C LYS A 359 14.75 17.63 -0.71
N GLY A 360 14.32 18.82 -0.31
CA GLY A 360 15.13 19.80 0.42
C GLY A 360 14.29 20.60 1.42
N ASN A 361 14.87 21.69 1.95
CA ASN A 361 14.21 22.46 3.01
C ASN A 361 13.25 23.49 2.41
N TYR A 362 12.05 23.62 2.99
CA TYR A 362 11.03 24.53 2.48
C TYR A 362 10.31 25.29 3.60
N GLU A 363 9.83 26.49 3.28
CA GLU A 363 8.69 27.11 3.95
C GLU A 363 7.48 27.09 3.02
N VAL A 364 6.34 26.61 3.51
CA VAL A 364 5.06 26.64 2.81
C VAL A 364 4.11 27.52 3.59
N LYS A 365 3.59 28.58 2.97
CA LYS A 365 2.69 29.55 3.59
C LYS A 365 1.55 29.91 2.65
N GLY A 366 0.42 30.33 3.22
CA GLY A 366 -0.64 30.96 2.45
C GLY A 366 -0.36 32.44 2.26
N LYS A 367 -0.93 33.02 1.21
CA LYS A 367 -1.09 34.48 1.07
C LYS A 367 -1.90 35.09 2.22
N THR A 368 -2.83 34.32 2.78
CA THR A 368 -3.54 34.61 4.03
C THR A 368 -3.44 33.42 5.00
N ASP A 369 -3.68 33.66 6.28
CA ASP A 369 -3.50 32.68 7.36
C ASP A 369 -4.55 31.53 7.31
N ASP A 370 -5.66 31.71 6.60
CA ASP A 370 -6.79 30.76 6.49
C ASP A 370 -6.73 29.88 5.23
N ILE A 371 -5.70 30.03 4.39
CA ILE A 371 -5.53 29.19 3.21
C ILE A 371 -5.33 27.73 3.61
N THR A 372 -6.03 26.85 2.89
CA THR A 372 -6.02 25.41 3.12
C THR A 372 -5.38 24.66 1.96
N TRP A 373 -4.68 23.58 2.29
CA TRP A 373 -4.26 22.57 1.35
C TRP A 373 -4.85 21.20 1.73
N VAL A 374 -5.31 20.45 0.74
CA VAL A 374 -5.69 19.03 0.87
C VAL A 374 -5.10 18.23 -0.28
N GLY A 375 -4.61 17.04 0.01
CA GLY A 375 -3.99 16.14 -0.97
C GLY A 375 -3.68 14.76 -0.39
N GLY A 376 -2.92 13.97 -1.14
CA GLY A 376 -2.51 12.61 -0.76
C GLY A 376 -1.69 12.56 0.52
N GLY A 377 -0.84 13.55 0.75
CA GLY A 377 -0.02 13.68 1.96
C GLY A 377 1.26 14.46 1.70
N ILE A 378 2.12 14.53 2.71
CA ILE A 378 3.43 15.18 2.68
C ILE A 378 4.50 14.15 3.01
N ASP A 379 5.47 13.99 2.12
CA ASP A 379 6.72 13.26 2.32
C ASP A 379 7.86 14.27 2.51
N VAL A 380 8.55 14.19 3.64
CA VAL A 380 9.77 14.99 3.89
C VAL A 380 10.96 14.04 3.94
N ALA A 381 11.94 14.26 3.06
CA ALA A 381 13.13 13.44 2.98
C ALA A 381 13.99 13.49 4.27
N GLU A 382 14.77 12.44 4.50
CA GLU A 382 15.68 12.33 5.64
C GLU A 382 16.63 13.53 5.74
N GLY A 383 16.75 14.10 6.94
CA GLY A 383 17.60 15.28 7.20
C GLY A 383 17.09 16.59 6.61
N LYS A 384 15.88 16.63 6.05
CA LYS A 384 15.23 17.84 5.53
C LYS A 384 14.11 18.31 6.45
N GLU A 385 13.84 19.61 6.39
CA GLU A 385 12.81 20.26 7.20
C GLU A 385 11.85 21.09 6.33
N VAL A 386 10.55 20.96 6.62
CA VAL A 386 9.51 21.78 5.99
C VAL A 386 8.76 22.53 7.07
N VAL A 387 8.81 23.86 7.02
CA VAL A 387 7.97 24.74 7.84
C VAL A 387 6.63 24.89 7.13
N TRP A 388 5.56 24.41 7.74
CA TRP A 388 4.23 24.32 7.17
C TRP A 388 3.28 25.26 7.90
N LYS A 389 2.78 26.28 7.18
CA LYS A 389 1.97 27.37 7.73
C LYS A 389 0.57 27.45 7.15
N VAL A 390 0.15 26.47 6.35
CA VAL A 390 -1.20 26.40 5.78
C VAL A 390 -2.08 25.42 6.57
N HIS A 391 -3.38 25.67 6.59
CA HIS A 391 -4.35 24.78 7.22
C HIS A 391 -4.67 23.59 6.32
N ASN A 392 -5.44 22.63 6.84
CA ASN A 392 -6.14 21.66 6.01
C ASN A 392 -7.64 21.66 6.37
N PRO A 393 -8.53 21.28 5.42
CA PRO A 393 -9.98 21.34 5.65
C PRO A 393 -10.46 20.49 6.83
N GLU A 394 -11.59 20.87 7.41
CA GLU A 394 -12.27 20.04 8.42
C GLU A 394 -12.58 18.63 7.87
N LYS A 395 -12.36 17.60 8.69
CA LYS A 395 -12.47 16.16 8.34
C LYS A 395 -11.37 15.62 7.42
N ASP A 396 -10.48 16.47 6.91
CA ASP A 396 -9.28 15.99 6.24
C ASP A 396 -8.26 15.45 7.25
N HIS A 397 -7.61 14.35 6.90
CA HIS A 397 -6.49 13.80 7.65
C HIS A 397 -5.21 14.01 6.83
N LEU A 398 -4.40 14.99 7.22
CA LEU A 398 -3.10 15.23 6.62
C LEU A 398 -2.18 14.04 6.91
N ALA A 399 -1.76 13.30 5.89
CA ALA A 399 -0.83 12.19 6.06
C ALA A 399 0.61 12.70 5.97
N LYS A 400 1.41 12.48 7.03
CA LYS A 400 2.85 12.78 7.06
C LYS A 400 3.67 11.49 7.04
N ILE A 401 4.54 11.36 6.04
CA ILE A 401 5.54 10.28 5.89
C ILE A 401 6.93 10.87 5.61
N GLY A 402 7.91 10.00 5.35
CA GLY A 402 9.31 10.38 5.16
C GLY A 402 10.00 10.74 6.48
N LYS A 403 11.28 10.41 6.60
CA LYS A 403 12.03 10.51 7.86
C LYS A 403 12.33 11.94 8.31
N GLY A 404 12.13 12.94 7.45
CA GLY A 404 12.39 14.34 7.76
C GLY A 404 11.35 14.97 8.69
N THR A 405 11.55 16.26 8.96
CA THR A 405 10.77 17.02 9.94
C THR A 405 9.74 17.91 9.25
N LEU A 406 8.49 17.86 9.72
CA LEU A 406 7.46 18.84 9.39
C LEU A 406 7.22 19.74 10.62
N ILE A 407 7.49 21.03 10.50
CA ILE A 407 7.27 22.01 11.57
C ILE A 407 5.98 22.77 11.26
N VAL A 408 4.92 22.48 12.01
CA VAL A 408 3.62 23.11 11.83
C VAL A 408 3.60 24.43 12.58
N GLU A 409 3.67 25.54 11.84
CA GLU A 409 3.86 26.91 12.38
C GLU A 409 2.90 27.91 11.69
N GLY A 410 1.66 27.47 11.45
CA GLY A 410 0.58 28.34 10.98
C GLY A 410 0.03 29.23 12.09
N LYS A 411 -1.05 29.95 11.78
CA LYS A 411 -1.77 30.82 12.73
C LYS A 411 -3.24 30.44 12.82
N GLY A 412 -3.84 30.67 13.98
CA GLY A 412 -5.27 30.47 14.18
C GLY A 412 -5.66 28.99 14.31
N ASN A 413 -6.96 28.73 14.20
CA ASN A 413 -7.55 27.42 14.44
C ASN A 413 -7.61 26.54 13.18
N ASN A 414 -6.67 25.61 13.03
CA ASN A 414 -6.72 24.65 11.93
C ASN A 414 -7.71 23.52 12.24
N LYS A 415 -8.76 23.40 11.41
CA LYS A 415 -9.86 22.46 11.63
C LYS A 415 -9.57 21.03 11.16
N GLY A 416 -8.50 20.83 10.40
CA GLY A 416 -8.14 19.51 9.91
C GLY A 416 -7.46 18.66 10.98
N SER A 417 -7.31 17.38 10.66
CA SER A 417 -6.65 16.37 11.48
C SER A 417 -5.31 15.97 10.86
N LEU A 418 -4.46 15.30 11.65
CA LEU A 418 -3.12 14.85 11.25
C LEU A 418 -2.94 13.36 11.53
N LYS A 419 -2.30 12.65 10.61
CA LYS A 419 -1.79 11.29 10.81
C LYS A 419 -0.30 11.23 10.51
N VAL A 420 0.50 10.90 11.51
CA VAL A 420 1.97 10.85 11.43
C VAL A 420 2.42 9.39 11.37
N GLY A 421 3.00 9.02 10.24
CA GLY A 421 3.49 7.66 9.99
C GLY A 421 5.01 7.54 9.91
N ASP A 422 5.76 8.62 9.78
CA ASP A 422 7.23 8.58 9.73
C ASP A 422 7.84 9.96 10.01
N GLY A 423 9.08 9.96 10.50
CA GLY A 423 9.84 11.17 10.81
C GLY A 423 9.26 11.97 11.98
N THR A 424 9.58 13.27 12.04
CA THR A 424 9.16 14.13 13.14
C THR A 424 8.10 15.14 12.70
N VAL A 425 7.10 15.37 13.54
CA VAL A 425 6.22 16.54 13.43
C VAL A 425 6.40 17.40 14.67
N VAL A 426 6.71 18.67 14.49
CA VAL A 426 6.75 19.66 15.58
C VAL A 426 5.49 20.51 15.49
N LEU A 427 4.61 20.43 16.47
CA LEU A 427 3.43 21.28 16.58
C LEU A 427 3.83 22.58 17.28
N LYS A 428 3.87 23.67 16.51
CA LYS A 428 4.30 25.01 16.91
C LYS A 428 3.36 26.08 16.33
N GLN A 429 2.06 25.77 16.27
CA GLN A 429 1.02 26.68 15.80
C GLN A 429 1.02 27.95 16.65
N GLN A 430 0.93 29.11 16.01
CA GLN A 430 0.85 30.40 16.67
C GLN A 430 -0.61 30.68 17.04
N THR A 431 -0.93 30.57 18.33
CA THR A 431 -2.29 30.75 18.87
C THR A 431 -2.43 32.06 19.65
N ASN A 432 -3.59 32.70 19.56
CA ASN A 432 -3.90 33.94 20.29
C ASN A 432 -4.62 33.72 21.65
N GLY A 433 -4.97 32.48 22.00
CA GLY A 433 -5.73 32.16 23.21
C GLY A 433 -6.57 30.89 23.11
N SER A 434 -7.59 30.75 23.96
CA SER A 434 -8.42 29.54 24.09
C SER A 434 -9.23 29.24 22.82
N GLY A 435 -9.09 28.03 22.29
CA GLY A 435 -9.91 27.51 21.17
C GLY A 435 -9.18 27.40 19.83
N GLU A 436 -7.95 27.89 19.73
CA GLU A 436 -7.09 27.69 18.56
C GLU A 436 -6.12 26.54 18.79
N HIS A 437 -5.94 25.68 17.78
CA HIS A 437 -5.04 24.52 17.83
C HIS A 437 -4.37 24.28 16.47
N ALA A 438 -3.31 23.47 16.48
CA ALA A 438 -2.59 23.02 15.31
C ALA A 438 -3.40 22.03 14.46
N PHE A 439 -4.17 21.14 15.10
CA PHE A 439 -5.06 20.17 14.47
C PHE A 439 -6.21 19.77 15.40
N ALA A 440 -7.34 19.38 14.83
CA ALA A 440 -8.49 18.87 15.57
C ALA A 440 -8.23 17.49 16.22
N SER A 441 -7.43 16.65 15.58
CA SER A 441 -6.92 15.39 16.14
C SER A 441 -5.55 15.02 15.56
N VAL A 442 -4.78 14.23 16.32
CA VAL A 442 -3.44 13.78 15.94
C VAL A 442 -3.31 12.27 16.15
N GLY A 443 -3.20 11.54 15.05
CA GLY A 443 -2.92 10.11 15.02
C GLY A 443 -1.43 9.83 14.88
N ILE A 444 -0.92 8.94 15.72
CA ILE A 444 0.49 8.54 15.76
C ILE A 444 0.58 7.04 15.47
N VAL A 445 1.21 6.66 14.35
CA VAL A 445 1.16 5.28 13.83
C VAL A 445 2.50 4.77 13.27
N SER A 446 2.58 3.45 13.12
CA SER A 446 3.67 2.61 12.57
C SER A 446 4.91 2.38 13.43
N GLY A 447 5.11 3.18 14.48
CA GLY A 447 6.27 3.14 15.37
C GLY A 447 7.51 3.87 14.84
N ARG A 448 7.38 4.59 13.72
CA ARG A 448 8.50 5.29 13.05
C ARG A 448 8.53 6.79 13.29
N SER A 449 7.46 7.35 13.84
CA SER A 449 7.31 8.79 14.00
C SER A 449 7.74 9.31 15.36
N THR A 450 7.72 10.63 15.50
CA THR A 450 7.67 11.33 16.78
C THR A 450 6.87 12.63 16.60
N VAL A 451 5.96 12.93 17.54
CA VAL A 451 5.27 14.22 17.61
C VAL A 451 5.82 15.01 18.79
N VAL A 452 6.24 16.25 18.53
CA VAL A 452 6.78 17.18 19.52
C VAL A 452 5.79 18.31 19.72
N LEU A 453 5.31 18.49 20.95
CA LEU A 453 4.48 19.64 21.34
C LEU A 453 5.41 20.78 21.78
N ASN A 454 5.38 21.91 21.08
CA ASN A 454 6.17 23.08 21.47
C ASN A 454 5.64 23.73 22.76
N ASP A 455 4.32 23.63 23.00
CA ASP A 455 3.63 24.12 24.18
C ASP A 455 2.30 23.36 24.40
N ASP A 456 1.53 23.77 25.41
CA ASP A 456 0.29 23.13 25.86
C ASP A 456 -0.97 23.56 25.08
N LYS A 457 -0.83 24.35 24.00
CA LYS A 457 -1.95 24.90 23.22
C LYS A 457 -2.12 24.26 21.85
N GLN A 458 -1.34 23.22 21.56
CA GLN A 458 -1.21 22.69 20.20
C GLN A 458 -2.37 21.76 19.80
N VAL A 459 -2.89 20.97 20.71
CA VAL A 459 -3.97 20.01 20.48
C VAL A 459 -4.59 19.60 21.82
N ASP A 460 -5.87 19.25 21.85
CA ASP A 460 -6.47 18.61 23.02
C ASP A 460 -5.81 17.24 23.25
N PRO A 461 -5.22 16.96 24.43
CA PRO A 461 -4.62 15.66 24.72
C PRO A 461 -5.56 14.47 24.51
N ASN A 462 -6.87 14.64 24.67
CA ASN A 462 -7.87 13.58 24.43
C ASN A 462 -8.13 13.34 22.94
N SER A 463 -7.70 14.24 22.07
CA SER A 463 -7.76 14.09 20.61
C SER A 463 -6.47 13.53 20.01
N ILE A 464 -5.52 13.12 20.85
CA ILE A 464 -4.32 12.38 20.44
C ILE A 464 -4.61 10.89 20.60
N TYR A 465 -4.29 10.10 19.57
CA TYR A 465 -4.35 8.64 19.66
C TYR A 465 -3.07 7.99 19.13
N PHE A 466 -2.69 6.89 19.77
CA PHE A 466 -1.63 6.00 19.29
C PHE A 466 -2.29 4.82 18.59
N GLY A 467 -2.21 4.79 17.27
CA GLY A 467 -2.79 3.71 16.47
C GLY A 467 -1.85 2.51 16.33
N PHE A 468 -1.98 1.78 15.23
CA PHE A 468 -1.18 0.58 14.98
C PHE A 468 0.33 0.87 15.13
N ARG A 469 0.98 0.19 16.08
CA ARG A 469 2.41 0.34 16.46
C ARG A 469 2.82 1.68 17.11
N GLY A 470 1.93 2.65 17.29
CA GLY A 470 2.26 3.94 17.94
C GLY A 470 3.31 4.75 17.17
N GLY A 471 4.15 5.54 17.85
CA GLY A 471 5.29 6.25 17.23
C GLY A 471 5.61 7.60 17.82
#